data_AF-A0A3P6QWF2-F1
#
_entry.id   AF-A0A3P6QWF2-F1
#
_cell.length_a   1.000
_cell.length_b   1.000
_cell.length_c   1.000
_cell.angle_alpha   90.00
_cell.angle_beta   90.00
_cell.angle_gamma   90.00
#
_symmetry.space_group_name_H-M   'P 1'
#
loop_
_entity.id
_entity.type
_entity.pdbx_description
1 polymer ?
#
loop_
_entity_poly.entity_id
_entity_poly.type
_entity_poly.pdbx_seq_one_letter_code
_entity_poly.pdbx_strand_id
1 'polypeptide(L)'
;MYVLGQIIVEPHQICGLLLDDCGKFIDPFNSTWSISIPNGQPAPVDKKPVPGGKPILKALHLTDIHLDMLYTPGLEAKCSEPQCCRPQQDPNEVSIAADVKEAAGQWGTVGNCDAPYWLLTNMLAFIQKNHKDLDYVMVSGDLTSHADWDYTRQSHVAIVKNISDTIRS
;
A
#
# COMPACT_ATOMS: atom_id res chain seq x y z
N MET A 1 17.32 15.04 3.76
CA MET A 1 17.27 16.28 2.94
C MET A 1 17.79 16.11 1.49
N TYR A 2 17.85 14.90 0.92
CA TYR A 2 18.38 14.73 -0.45
C TYR A 2 17.45 15.33 -1.53
N VAL A 3 16.16 14.99 -1.49
CA VAL A 3 15.16 15.43 -2.49
C VAL A 3 15.09 16.96 -2.60
N LEU A 4 15.04 17.66 -1.46
CA LEU A 4 15.07 19.12 -1.44
C LEU A 4 16.34 19.69 -2.11
N GLY A 5 17.49 19.06 -1.86
CA GLY A 5 18.75 19.43 -2.48
C GLY A 5 18.78 19.25 -4.01
N GLN A 6 18.04 18.28 -4.54
CA GLN A 6 17.99 18.00 -5.99
C GLN A 6 16.92 18.84 -6.72
N ILE A 7 15.89 19.32 -6.03
CA ILE A 7 14.76 20.00 -6.67
C ILE A 7 14.81 21.52 -6.48
N ILE A 8 15.15 21.98 -5.28
CA ILE A 8 15.07 23.41 -4.92
C ILE A 8 16.45 24.06 -4.93
N VAL A 9 17.50 23.29 -4.60
CA VAL A 9 18.84 23.85 -4.29
C VAL A 9 19.81 23.75 -5.47
N GLU A 10 19.35 23.30 -6.64
CA GLU A 10 20.21 23.30 -7.82
C GLU A 10 20.46 24.74 -8.30
N PRO A 11 21.73 25.12 -8.58
CA PRO A 11 22.08 26.50 -8.92
C PRO A 11 21.25 27.09 -10.07
N HIS A 12 20.89 26.28 -11.07
CA HIS A 12 20.11 26.73 -12.22
C HIS A 12 18.61 26.95 -11.89
N GLN A 13 18.07 26.21 -10.92
CA GLN A 13 16.70 26.38 -10.42
C GLN A 13 16.60 27.66 -9.59
N ILE A 14 17.52 27.86 -8.64
CA ILE A 14 17.57 29.08 -7.82
C ILE A 14 17.81 30.29 -8.71
N CYS A 15 18.78 30.22 -9.63
CA CYS A 15 19.11 31.37 -10.45
C CYS A 15 17.98 31.72 -11.44
N GLY A 16 17.32 30.71 -12.03
CA GLY A 16 16.15 30.92 -12.89
C GLY A 16 14.89 31.39 -12.15
N LEU A 17 14.84 31.28 -10.81
CA LEU A 17 13.77 31.85 -9.99
C LEU A 17 14.02 33.34 -9.69
N LEU A 18 15.29 33.73 -9.55
CA LEU A 18 15.69 35.05 -9.10
C LEU A 18 16.05 36.01 -10.24
N LEU A 19 16.49 35.49 -11.39
CA LEU A 19 17.01 36.26 -12.53
C LEU A 19 16.51 35.66 -13.86
N ASP A 20 15.94 36.49 -14.74
CA ASP A 20 15.28 36.05 -15.97
C ASP A 20 16.20 35.32 -16.98
N ASP A 21 17.52 35.60 -16.97
CA ASP A 21 18.49 35.08 -17.96
C ASP A 21 19.54 34.11 -17.37
N CYS A 22 19.32 33.61 -16.15
CA CYS A 22 20.34 32.81 -15.45
C CYS A 22 20.05 31.30 -15.41
N GLY A 23 18.81 30.91 -15.73
CA GLY A 23 18.38 29.52 -15.72
C GLY A 23 16.88 29.41 -15.93
N LYS A 24 16.37 28.17 -15.94
CA LYS A 24 14.94 27.92 -16.01
C LYS A 24 14.48 27.29 -14.70
N PHE A 25 13.75 28.06 -13.90
CA PHE A 25 13.05 27.51 -12.76
C PHE A 25 11.90 26.62 -13.24
N ILE A 26 11.82 25.41 -12.68
CA ILE A 26 10.78 24.42 -12.91
C ILE A 26 9.99 24.35 -11.62
N ASP A 27 8.79 24.95 -11.62
CA ASP A 27 7.87 24.79 -10.50
C ASP A 27 7.29 23.36 -10.54
N PRO A 28 7.64 22.47 -9.59
CA PRO A 28 7.12 21.11 -9.58
C PRO A 28 5.59 21.06 -9.41
N PHE A 29 4.96 22.12 -8.90
CA PHE A 29 3.51 22.20 -8.74
C PHE A 29 2.78 22.74 -9.98
N ASN A 30 3.50 23.31 -10.95
CA ASN A 30 2.94 23.95 -12.14
C ASN A 30 3.59 23.47 -13.46
N SER A 31 4.35 22.38 -13.41
CA SER A 31 4.99 21.79 -14.58
C SER A 31 4.06 20.80 -15.27
N THR A 32 3.67 21.11 -16.49
CA THR A 32 2.91 20.20 -17.35
C THR A 32 3.82 19.49 -18.32
N TRP A 33 3.53 18.22 -18.59
CA TRP A 33 4.21 17.42 -19.60
C TRP A 33 3.18 16.71 -20.46
N SER A 34 3.54 16.41 -21.70
CA SER A 34 2.70 15.68 -22.64
C SER A 34 3.43 14.44 -23.15
N ILE A 35 2.68 13.35 -23.32
CA ILE A 35 3.16 12.17 -24.04
C ILE A 35 2.47 12.16 -25.40
N SER A 36 3.27 12.08 -26.47
CA SER A 36 2.75 11.92 -27.82
C SER A 36 2.16 10.52 -27.98
N ILE A 37 0.86 10.47 -28.27
CA ILE A 37 0.18 9.23 -28.63
C ILE A 37 0.46 8.95 -30.10
N PRO A 38 0.95 7.75 -30.47
CA PRO A 38 1.14 7.39 -31.87
C PRO A 38 -0.15 7.54 -32.69
N ASN A 39 -0.01 7.96 -33.95
CA ASN A 39 -1.13 8.03 -34.90
C ASN A 39 -1.71 6.63 -35.19
N GLY A 40 -2.91 6.59 -35.75
CA GLY A 40 -3.58 5.33 -36.15
C GLY A 40 -4.58 4.81 -35.12
N GLN A 41 -5.20 5.71 -34.34
CA GLN A 41 -6.28 5.34 -33.44
C GLN A 41 -7.40 4.64 -34.24
N PRO A 42 -7.73 3.38 -33.92
CA PRO A 42 -8.81 2.68 -34.61
C PRO A 42 -10.15 3.35 -34.30
N ALA A 43 -11.10 3.24 -35.24
CA ALA A 43 -12.46 3.69 -34.99
C ALA A 43 -13.02 2.98 -33.73
N PRO A 44 -13.67 3.69 -32.80
CA PRO A 44 -14.27 3.06 -31.63
C PRO A 44 -15.25 1.96 -32.05
N VAL A 45 -15.10 0.77 -31.45
CA VAL A 45 -16.01 -0.35 -31.66
C VAL A 45 -16.72 -0.63 -30.34
N ASP A 46 -18.04 -0.62 -30.35
CA ASP A 46 -18.83 -0.95 -29.18
C ASP A 46 -18.60 -2.41 -28.76
N LYS A 47 -18.44 -2.62 -27.45
CA LYS A 47 -18.32 -3.95 -26.88
C LYS A 47 -19.64 -4.71 -27.10
N LYS A 48 -19.57 -5.84 -27.80
CA LYS A 48 -20.71 -6.75 -27.97
C LYS A 48 -20.75 -7.76 -26.82
N PRO A 49 -21.94 -8.20 -26.38
CA PRO A 49 -22.07 -9.28 -25.41
C PRO A 49 -21.32 -10.53 -25.89
N VAL A 50 -20.60 -11.18 -24.98
CA VAL A 50 -19.92 -12.44 -25.28
C VAL A 50 -21.00 -13.52 -25.47
N PRO A 51 -21.02 -14.25 -26.60
CA PRO A 51 -21.96 -15.35 -26.80
C PRO A 51 -21.83 -16.42 -25.71
N GLY A 52 -22.93 -17.12 -25.41
CA GLY A 52 -22.92 -18.22 -24.42
C GLY A 52 -21.96 -19.36 -24.81
N GLY A 53 -21.47 -20.09 -23.82
CA GLY A 53 -20.59 -21.25 -24.02
C GLY A 53 -19.13 -20.92 -24.31
N LYS A 54 -18.73 -19.65 -24.21
CA LYS A 54 -17.31 -19.25 -24.26
C LYS A 54 -16.62 -19.55 -22.91
N PRO A 55 -15.31 -19.87 -22.91
CA PRO A 55 -14.55 -20.01 -21.68
C PRO A 55 -14.63 -18.75 -20.83
N ILE A 56 -14.80 -18.91 -19.52
CA ILE A 56 -14.79 -17.81 -18.55
C ILE A 56 -13.45 -17.87 -17.84
N LEU A 57 -12.76 -16.73 -17.84
CA LEU A 57 -11.55 -16.57 -17.06
C LEU A 57 -11.90 -16.07 -15.65
N LYS A 58 -11.36 -16.70 -14.62
CA LYS A 58 -11.53 -16.32 -13.21
C LYS A 58 -10.22 -15.79 -12.64
N ALA A 59 -10.23 -14.51 -12.33
CA ALA A 59 -9.09 -13.81 -11.74
C ALA A 59 -9.36 -13.52 -10.26
N LEU A 60 -8.41 -13.88 -9.40
CA LEU A 60 -8.38 -13.41 -8.02
C LEU A 60 -7.59 -12.10 -7.96
N HIS A 61 -8.09 -11.10 -7.26
CA HIS A 61 -7.38 -9.84 -7.01
C HIS A 61 -7.21 -9.63 -5.51
N LEU A 62 -5.95 -9.55 -5.07
CA LEU A 62 -5.55 -9.23 -3.71
C LEU A 62 -4.86 -7.87 -3.71
N THR A 63 -5.20 -7.03 -2.73
CA THR A 63 -4.68 -5.66 -2.61
C THR A 63 -4.74 -5.23 -1.16
N ASP A 64 -3.91 -4.26 -0.77
CA ASP A 64 -3.99 -3.56 0.52
C ASP A 64 -4.07 -4.53 1.70
N ILE A 65 -3.21 -5.56 1.68
CA ILE A 65 -3.21 -6.61 2.70
C ILE A 65 -2.85 -6.04 4.07
N HIS A 66 -1.99 -5.01 4.10
CA HIS A 66 -1.53 -4.31 5.31
C HIS A 66 -1.32 -5.25 6.50
N LEU A 67 -0.27 -6.05 6.41
CA LEU A 67 0.04 -7.04 7.42
C LEU A 67 0.80 -6.43 8.59
N ASP A 68 0.22 -6.50 9.79
CA ASP A 68 0.89 -6.18 11.04
C ASP A 68 1.27 -7.46 11.80
N MET A 69 2.57 -7.77 11.80
CA MET A 69 3.11 -8.91 12.53
C MET A 69 3.09 -8.73 14.05
N LEU A 70 2.85 -7.51 14.54
CA LEU A 70 2.75 -7.19 15.96
C LEU A 70 1.31 -6.98 16.44
N TYR A 71 0.32 -7.18 15.56
CA TYR A 71 -1.09 -7.11 15.95
C TYR A 71 -1.35 -8.03 17.15
N THR A 72 -1.86 -7.46 18.23
CA THR A 72 -2.06 -8.14 19.50
C THR A 72 -3.49 -7.90 20.00
N PRO A 73 -4.35 -8.93 19.99
CA PRO A 73 -5.69 -8.85 20.53
C PRO A 73 -5.70 -8.36 21.99
N GLY A 74 -6.72 -7.59 22.35
CA GLY A 74 -6.87 -7.01 23.68
C GLY A 74 -6.13 -5.69 23.91
N LEU A 75 -5.17 -5.32 23.05
CA LEU A 75 -4.55 -4.00 23.12
C LEU A 75 -5.51 -2.90 22.66
N GLU A 76 -5.20 -1.65 23.00
CA GLU A 76 -6.00 -0.49 22.61
C GLU A 76 -6.10 -0.37 21.08
N ALA A 77 -7.33 -0.30 20.58
CA ALA A 77 -7.65 -0.09 19.17
C ALA A 77 -7.90 1.40 18.84
N LYS A 78 -8.12 2.24 19.86
CA LYS A 78 -8.37 3.68 19.74
C LYS A 78 -7.33 4.51 20.49
N CYS A 79 -6.08 4.31 20.09
CA CYS A 79 -4.93 5.04 20.60
C CYS A 79 -4.75 6.41 19.92
N SER A 80 -3.79 7.21 20.38
CA SER A 80 -3.41 8.49 19.77
C SER A 80 -2.39 8.37 18.63
N GLU A 81 -1.89 7.16 18.38
CA GLU A 81 -0.94 6.88 17.30
C GLU A 81 -1.65 6.69 15.95
N PRO A 82 -0.92 6.84 14.83
CA PRO A 82 -1.45 6.57 13.50
C PRO A 82 -1.86 5.10 13.30
N GLN A 83 -1.25 4.17 14.04
CA GLN A 83 -1.62 2.74 14.10
C GLN A 83 -1.61 2.24 15.55
N CYS A 84 -2.65 1.49 15.90
CA CYS A 84 -2.99 0.91 17.20
C CYS A 84 -3.01 -0.63 17.11
N CYS A 85 -3.63 -1.30 18.10
CA CYS A 85 -3.72 -2.76 18.20
C CYS A 85 -2.38 -3.49 18.26
N ARG A 86 -1.28 -2.79 18.56
CA ARG A 86 0.08 -3.34 18.61
C ARG A 86 0.84 -2.81 19.83
N PRO A 87 1.84 -3.56 20.33
CA PRO A 87 2.66 -3.12 21.46
C PRO A 87 3.56 -1.96 21.05
N GLN A 88 3.80 -1.07 22.02
CA GLN A 88 4.70 0.06 21.88
C GLN A 88 6.14 -0.42 21.58
N GLN A 89 6.79 0.11 20.53
CA GLN A 89 8.17 -0.28 20.17
C GLN A 89 9.20 0.79 20.58
N ASP A 90 8.83 2.06 20.58
CA ASP A 90 9.68 3.19 21.02
C ASP A 90 9.08 3.87 22.28
N PRO A 91 9.87 4.15 23.34
CA PRO A 91 9.40 4.91 24.51
C PRO A 91 8.80 6.30 24.22
N ASN A 92 9.13 6.88 23.06
CA ASN A 92 8.62 8.16 22.58
C ASN A 92 7.28 8.03 21.84
N GLU A 93 6.83 6.81 21.55
CA GLU A 93 5.45 6.60 21.10
C GLU A 93 4.50 7.12 22.19
N VAL A 94 3.61 8.00 21.78
CA VAL A 94 2.56 8.63 22.55
C VAL A 94 1.42 7.61 22.74
N SER A 95 1.75 6.44 23.31
CA SER A 95 0.74 5.51 23.81
C SER A 95 0.21 6.01 25.16
N ILE A 96 -0.69 6.99 25.11
CA ILE A 96 -1.40 7.51 26.30
C ILE A 96 -2.64 6.65 26.58
N ALA A 97 -2.50 5.33 26.52
CA ALA A 97 -3.53 4.42 27.01
C ALA A 97 -2.96 3.58 28.14
N ALA A 98 -2.88 4.18 29.33
CA ALA A 98 -2.72 3.41 30.57
C ALA A 98 -3.87 2.40 30.77
N ASP A 99 -5.04 2.69 30.17
CA ASP A 99 -6.24 1.88 30.18
C ASP A 99 -6.75 1.61 28.76
N VAL A 100 -7.12 0.35 28.48
CA VAL A 100 -7.76 -0.07 27.21
C VAL A 100 -9.24 0.35 27.21
N LYS A 101 -9.59 1.31 26.36
CA LYS A 101 -10.95 1.80 26.09
C LYS A 101 -11.66 0.93 25.07
N GLU A 102 -10.96 0.55 24.01
CA GLU A 102 -11.47 -0.35 22.97
C GLU A 102 -10.47 -1.47 22.72
N ALA A 103 -10.85 -2.70 23.04
CA ALA A 103 -9.97 -3.84 22.91
C ALA A 103 -9.90 -4.34 21.46
N ALA A 104 -8.69 -4.54 20.96
CA ALA A 104 -8.42 -5.16 19.68
C ALA A 104 -9.04 -6.58 19.61
N GLY A 105 -9.80 -6.86 18.56
CA GLY A 105 -10.49 -8.12 18.35
C GLY A 105 -9.53 -9.23 17.89
N GLN A 106 -9.97 -10.48 17.99
CA GLN A 106 -9.12 -11.59 17.56
C GLN A 106 -8.84 -11.55 16.05
N TRP A 107 -9.77 -11.11 15.21
CA TRP A 107 -9.65 -11.18 13.74
C TRP A 107 -9.38 -9.83 13.08
N GLY A 108 -8.90 -8.85 13.84
CA GLY A 108 -8.83 -7.46 13.41
C GLY A 108 -9.88 -6.60 14.12
N THR A 109 -9.67 -5.28 14.07
CA THR A 109 -10.58 -4.26 14.56
C THR A 109 -10.70 -3.16 13.53
N VAL A 110 -11.92 -2.67 13.30
CA VAL A 110 -12.15 -1.51 12.45
C VAL A 110 -11.63 -0.26 13.14
N GLY A 111 -10.71 0.46 12.50
CA GLY A 111 -10.11 1.66 13.08
C GLY A 111 -8.67 1.84 12.58
N ASN A 112 -7.83 2.44 13.42
CA ASN A 112 -6.41 2.62 13.14
C ASN A 112 -5.64 1.31 13.40
N CYS A 113 -6.07 0.19 12.84
CA CYS A 113 -5.41 -1.09 13.04
C CYS A 113 -5.29 -1.84 11.72
N ASP A 114 -4.21 -2.58 11.57
CA ASP A 114 -3.92 -3.38 10.39
C ASP A 114 -4.20 -4.87 10.62
N ALA A 115 -4.08 -5.67 9.56
CA ALA A 115 -4.50 -7.05 9.58
C ALA A 115 -3.51 -7.94 10.35
N PRO A 116 -3.98 -8.81 11.26
CA PRO A 116 -3.12 -9.83 11.84
C PRO A 116 -2.81 -10.94 10.84
N TYR A 117 -1.65 -11.59 11.00
CA TYR A 117 -1.20 -12.65 10.10
C TYR A 117 -2.18 -13.80 9.92
N TRP A 118 -2.86 -14.21 10.99
CA TRP A 118 -3.81 -15.32 10.91
C TRP A 118 -5.07 -14.97 10.11
N LEU A 119 -5.46 -13.69 10.01
CA LEU A 119 -6.54 -13.26 9.13
C LEU A 119 -6.18 -13.52 7.67
N LEU A 120 -4.96 -13.13 7.25
CA LEU A 120 -4.43 -13.39 5.91
C LEU A 120 -4.43 -14.88 5.59
N THR A 121 -3.85 -15.71 6.46
CA THR A 121 -3.77 -17.16 6.19
C THR A 121 -5.15 -17.82 6.18
N ASN A 122 -6.09 -17.35 7.01
CA ASN A 122 -7.46 -17.87 7.02
C ASN A 122 -8.22 -17.50 5.73
N MET A 123 -8.07 -16.25 5.25
CA MET A 123 -8.60 -15.82 3.96
C MET A 123 -8.05 -16.68 2.82
N LEU A 124 -6.73 -16.89 2.77
CA LEU A 124 -6.10 -17.70 1.72
C LEU A 124 -6.55 -19.16 1.79
N ALA A 125 -6.67 -19.74 2.99
CA ALA A 125 -7.19 -21.10 3.16
C ALA A 125 -8.66 -21.21 2.69
N PHE A 126 -9.49 -20.21 2.97
CA PHE A 126 -10.85 -20.15 2.46
C PHE A 126 -10.88 -20.10 0.92
N ILE A 127 -10.07 -19.24 0.31
CA ILE A 127 -9.98 -19.11 -1.15
C ILE A 127 -9.53 -20.45 -1.75
N GLN A 128 -8.44 -21.02 -1.23
CA GLN A 128 -7.91 -22.29 -1.69
C GLN A 128 -8.96 -23.41 -1.57
N LYS A 129 -9.77 -23.43 -0.51
CA LYS A 129 -10.83 -24.43 -0.33
C LYS A 129 -11.97 -24.28 -1.33
N ASN A 130 -12.42 -23.06 -1.61
CA ASN A 130 -13.66 -22.80 -2.35
C ASN A 130 -13.45 -22.48 -3.84
N HIS A 131 -12.26 -22.04 -4.23
CA HIS A 131 -11.94 -21.61 -5.59
C HIS A 131 -10.77 -22.44 -6.15
N LYS A 132 -11.11 -23.60 -6.74
CA LYS A 132 -10.15 -24.50 -7.39
C LYS A 132 -9.94 -24.21 -8.88
N ASP A 133 -10.65 -23.22 -9.39
CA ASP A 133 -10.82 -22.89 -10.81
C ASP A 133 -10.36 -21.45 -11.13
N LEU A 134 -9.41 -20.93 -10.35
CA LEU A 134 -8.75 -19.66 -10.62
C LEU A 134 -7.70 -19.83 -11.73
N ASP A 135 -7.71 -18.93 -12.71
CA ASP A 135 -6.74 -18.95 -13.81
C ASP A 135 -5.48 -18.14 -13.49
N TYR A 136 -5.63 -17.03 -12.76
CA TYR A 136 -4.50 -16.25 -12.26
C TYR A 136 -4.86 -15.41 -11.03
N VAL A 137 -3.82 -14.94 -10.34
CA VAL A 137 -3.90 -14.06 -9.18
C VAL A 137 -3.18 -12.75 -9.49
N MET A 138 -3.83 -11.62 -9.25
CA MET A 138 -3.23 -10.28 -9.24
C MET A 138 -3.00 -9.84 -7.81
N VAL A 139 -1.80 -9.34 -7.53
CA VAL A 139 -1.45 -8.74 -6.24
C VAL A 139 -0.95 -7.33 -6.51
N SER A 140 -1.69 -6.31 -6.06
CA SER A 140 -1.43 -4.90 -6.42
C SER A 140 -0.70 -4.07 -5.36
N GLY A 141 -0.13 -4.70 -4.33
CA GLY A 141 0.75 -4.01 -3.37
C GLY A 141 0.07 -3.66 -2.05
N ASP A 142 0.65 -2.67 -1.35
CA ASP A 142 0.30 -2.23 0.00
C ASP A 142 0.21 -3.39 0.99
N LEU A 143 1.38 -4.04 1.14
CA LEU A 143 1.55 -5.29 1.86
C LEU A 143 1.92 -5.10 3.34
N THR A 144 2.65 -4.04 3.65
CA THR A 144 3.14 -3.76 5.01
C THR A 144 2.16 -2.91 5.79
N SER A 145 2.18 -3.03 7.11
CA SER A 145 1.43 -2.16 8.01
C SER A 145 1.81 -0.68 7.90
N HIS A 146 0.94 0.19 8.37
CA HIS A 146 1.06 1.65 8.47
C HIS A 146 1.96 2.15 9.61
N ALA A 147 2.68 1.25 10.29
CA ALA A 147 3.64 1.56 11.35
C ALA A 147 4.96 2.09 10.76
N ASP A 148 4.85 3.17 9.98
CA ASP A 148 5.92 3.72 9.16
C ASP A 148 7.11 4.23 9.98
N TRP A 149 6.87 4.60 11.24
CA TRP A 149 7.91 5.05 12.16
C TRP A 149 8.81 3.91 12.64
N ASP A 150 8.30 2.67 12.65
CA ASP A 150 9.02 1.44 13.03
C ASP A 150 9.29 0.58 11.78
N TYR A 151 9.72 1.24 10.72
CA TYR A 151 9.92 0.63 9.42
C TYR A 151 11.39 0.61 9.01
N THR A 152 11.87 -0.56 8.57
CA THR A 152 13.22 -0.72 8.03
C THR A 152 13.17 -1.43 6.68
N ARG A 153 14.20 -1.22 5.86
CA ARG A 153 14.35 -1.98 4.60
C ARG A 153 14.35 -3.50 4.83
N GLN A 154 14.95 -3.95 5.92
CA GLN A 154 15.03 -5.38 6.24
C GLN A 154 13.66 -5.95 6.62
N SER A 155 12.92 -5.27 7.49
CA SER A 155 11.57 -5.71 7.88
C SER A 155 10.61 -5.68 6.69
N HIS A 156 10.70 -4.68 5.82
CA HIS A 156 9.90 -4.63 4.59
C HIS A 156 10.15 -5.82 3.68
N VAL A 157 11.43 -6.10 3.35
CA VAL A 157 11.77 -7.23 2.48
C VAL A 157 11.32 -8.56 3.11
N ALA A 158 11.42 -8.69 4.43
CA ALA A 158 10.95 -9.87 5.14
C ALA A 158 9.41 -10.05 5.02
N ILE A 159 8.63 -8.98 5.20
CA ILE A 159 7.16 -9.03 5.04
C ILE A 159 6.76 -9.34 3.61
N VAL A 160 7.35 -8.64 2.61
CA VAL A 160 7.06 -8.88 1.19
C VAL A 160 7.35 -10.33 0.82
N LYS A 161 8.48 -10.86 1.29
CA LYS A 161 8.85 -12.26 1.07
C LYS A 161 7.85 -13.20 1.74
N ASN A 162 7.53 -12.98 3.01
CA ASN A 162 6.58 -13.81 3.76
C ASN A 162 5.22 -13.87 3.07
N ILE A 163 4.64 -12.73 2.71
CA ILE A 163 3.35 -12.67 2.01
C ILE A 163 3.43 -13.35 0.64
N SER A 164 4.52 -13.11 -0.11
CA SER A 164 4.72 -13.75 -1.42
C SER A 164 4.81 -15.27 -1.31
N ASP A 165 5.53 -15.79 -0.33
CA ASP A 165 5.70 -17.23 -0.09
C ASP A 165 4.37 -17.85 0.36
N THR A 166 3.62 -17.18 1.24
CA THR A 166 2.31 -17.63 1.74
C THR A 166 1.22 -17.61 0.66
N ILE A 167 1.23 -16.66 -0.28
CA ILE A 167 0.29 -16.66 -1.42
C ILE A 167 0.60 -17.81 -2.39
N ARG A 168 1.87 -18.26 -2.47
CA ARG A 168 2.30 -19.32 -3.39
C ARG A 168 2.09 -20.75 -2.85
N SER A 169 1.92 -20.92 -1.53
CA SER A 169 1.72 -22.22 -0.88
C SER A 169 0.30 -22.76 -1.02
#